data_AF-A0A2T0WJ99-F1
#
_entry.id   AF-A0A2T0WJ99-F1
#
_cell.length_a   1.000
_cell.length_b   1.000
_cell.length_c   1.000
_cell.angle_alpha   90.00
_cell.angle_beta   90.00
_cell.angle_gamma   90.00
#
_symmetry.space_group_name_H-M   'P 1'
#
loop_
_entity.id
_entity.type
_entity.pdbx_description
1 polymer ?
#
loop_
_entity_poly.entity_id
_entity_poly.type
_entity_poly.pdbx_seq_one_letter_code
_entity_poly.pdbx_strand_id
1 'polypeptide(L)'
;MNIGITGLNCVDAPKPNGKGDMIIAYFDFQADFVTMKGAALVQLASGGLTTWEPLAKDDRLPRRSVQMTGDARRKVAQAALPLFKVLSSGKKAPIAIRD
;
A
#
# COMPACT_ATOMS: atom_id res chain seq x y z
N MET A 1 2.45 -15.67 -8.50
CA MET A 1 2.79 -14.26 -8.76
C MET A 1 3.97 -13.91 -7.89
N ASN A 2 5.10 -13.59 -8.51
CA ASN A 2 6.26 -13.11 -7.80
C ASN A 2 6.10 -11.59 -7.57
N ILE A 3 6.31 -11.13 -6.34
CA ILE A 3 6.21 -9.71 -6.01
C ILE A 3 7.54 -9.25 -5.40
N GLY A 4 8.22 -8.35 -6.10
CA GLY A 4 9.34 -7.60 -5.54
C GLY A 4 8.84 -6.26 -5.01
N ILE A 5 9.18 -5.90 -3.76
CA ILE A 5 8.91 -4.59 -3.18
C ILE A 5 10.21 -3.78 -3.15
N THR A 6 10.15 -2.52 -3.55
CA THR A 6 11.29 -1.61 -3.56
C THR A 6 10.90 -0.23 -3.06
N GLY A 7 11.87 0.54 -2.54
CA GLY A 7 11.63 1.94 -2.16
C GLY A 7 10.59 2.13 -1.05
N LEU A 8 10.44 1.16 -0.14
CA LEU A 8 9.48 1.28 0.96
C LEU A 8 9.91 2.38 1.91
N ASN A 9 9.04 3.37 2.10
CA ASN A 9 9.24 4.49 3.01
C ASN A 9 8.03 4.64 3.95
N CYS A 10 8.30 4.64 5.26
CA CYS A 10 7.27 4.79 6.28
C CYS A 10 6.77 6.24 6.35
N VAL A 11 5.49 6.40 6.65
CA VAL A 11 4.91 7.71 6.99
C VAL A 11 5.07 7.90 8.50
N ASP A 12 5.77 8.96 8.91
CA ASP A 12 6.13 9.17 10.32
C ASP A 12 4.92 9.45 11.22
N ALA A 13 3.98 10.26 10.72
CA ALA A 13 2.73 10.61 11.39
C ALA A 13 1.53 10.39 10.44
N PRO A 14 1.09 9.13 10.25
CA PRO A 14 -0.04 8.80 9.40
C PRO A 14 -1.30 9.55 9.84
N LYS A 15 -1.95 10.26 8.91
CA LYS A 15 -3.20 10.97 9.17
C LYS A 15 -4.38 10.17 8.60
N PRO A 16 -5.43 9.91 9.40
CA PRO A 16 -6.63 9.26 8.88
C PRO A 16 -7.37 10.16 7.89
N ASN A 17 -7.94 9.55 6.86
CA ASN A 17 -8.89 10.19 5.95
C ASN A 17 -10.29 10.27 6.59
N GLY A 18 -11.27 10.78 5.84
CA GLY A 18 -12.67 10.90 6.32
C GLY A 18 -13.35 9.56 6.67
N LYS A 19 -12.77 8.41 6.28
CA LYS A 19 -13.25 7.07 6.65
C LYS A 19 -12.45 6.45 7.80
N GLY A 20 -11.42 7.12 8.29
CA GLY A 20 -10.53 6.62 9.35
C GLY A 20 -9.36 5.76 8.82
N ASP A 21 -9.23 5.57 7.51
CA ASP A 21 -8.11 4.83 6.92
C ASP A 21 -6.88 5.74 6.81
N MET A 22 -5.68 5.20 7.01
CA MET A 22 -4.44 5.97 6.97
C MET A 22 -3.35 5.26 6.17
N ILE A 23 -2.64 6.05 5.35
CA ILE A 23 -1.45 5.59 4.65
C ILE A 23 -0.29 5.55 5.64
N ILE A 24 0.29 4.37 5.83
CA ILE A 24 1.37 4.14 6.79
C ILE A 24 2.74 3.97 6.11
N ALA A 25 2.77 3.67 4.82
CA ALA A 25 3.98 3.65 4.02
C ALA A 25 3.67 3.82 2.52
N TYR A 26 4.64 4.27 1.76
CA TYR A 26 4.66 4.24 0.30
C TYR A 26 5.70 3.25 -0.19
N PHE A 27 5.48 2.63 -1.34
CA PHE A 27 6.43 1.70 -1.96
C PHE A 27 6.17 1.53 -3.46
N ASP A 28 7.17 1.02 -4.16
CA ASP A 28 7.05 0.53 -5.52
C ASP A 28 7.01 -1.00 -5.49
N PHE A 29 6.35 -1.63 -6.47
CA PHE A 29 6.40 -3.08 -6.61
C PHE A 29 6.45 -3.54 -8.06
N GLN A 30 7.08 -4.70 -8.27
CA GLN A 30 7.06 -5.44 -9.52
C GLN A 30 6.27 -6.73 -9.31
N ALA A 31 5.23 -6.92 -10.11
CA ALA A 31 4.43 -8.14 -10.17
C ALA A 31 4.52 -8.73 -11.58
N ASP A 32 5.23 -9.85 -11.70
CA ASP A 32 5.54 -10.50 -12.97
C ASP A 32 6.11 -9.50 -14.00
N PHE A 33 5.37 -9.14 -15.05
CA PHE A 33 5.80 -8.21 -16.11
C PHE A 33 5.37 -6.74 -15.90
N VAL A 34 4.66 -6.44 -14.80
CA VAL A 34 4.14 -5.09 -14.52
C VAL A 34 4.90 -4.48 -13.35
N THR A 35 5.33 -3.23 -13.50
CA THR A 35 5.86 -2.42 -12.41
C THR A 35 4.88 -1.31 -12.06
N MET A 36 4.60 -1.16 -10.77
CA MET A 36 3.73 -0.15 -10.19
C MET A 36 4.56 0.75 -9.30
N LYS A 37 4.51 2.06 -9.57
CA LYS A 37 5.25 3.07 -8.81
C LYS A 37 4.31 3.92 -7.97
N GLY A 38 4.65 4.13 -6.70
CA GLY A 38 3.88 4.96 -5.77
C GLY A 38 2.65 4.28 -5.18
N ALA A 39 2.69 2.97 -4.96
CA ALA A 39 1.66 2.28 -4.19
C ALA A 39 1.74 2.66 -2.70
N ALA A 40 0.63 2.50 -1.98
CA ALA A 40 0.54 2.85 -0.56
C ALA A 40 0.11 1.63 0.27
N LEU A 41 0.80 1.40 1.40
CA LEU A 41 0.33 0.49 2.44
C LEU A 41 -0.61 1.27 3.35
N VAL A 42 -1.80 0.72 3.58
CA VAL A 42 -2.90 1.42 4.26
C VAL A 42 -3.37 0.62 5.44
N GLN A 43 -3.44 1.27 6.59
CA GLN A 43 -4.17 0.77 7.75
C GLN A 43 -5.61 1.22 7.66
N LEU A 44 -6.52 0.25 7.63
CA LEU A 44 -7.95 0.48 7.62
C LEU A 44 -8.43 0.88 9.01
N ALA A 45 -9.49 1.70 9.07
CA ALA A 45 -10.15 2.06 10.33
C ALA A 45 -10.61 0.82 11.13
N SER A 46 -10.93 -0.26 10.41
CA SER A 46 -11.32 -1.56 10.97
C SER A 46 -10.16 -2.36 11.60
N GLY A 47 -8.94 -1.82 11.61
CA GLY A 47 -7.73 -2.45 12.15
C GLY A 47 -7.02 -3.40 11.19
N GLY A 48 -7.52 -3.54 9.96
CA GLY A 48 -6.88 -4.32 8.89
C GLY A 48 -5.80 -3.55 8.13
N LEU A 49 -5.08 -4.24 7.25
CA LEU A 49 -4.15 -3.68 6.28
C LEU A 49 -4.60 -3.95 4.86
N THR A 50 -4.44 -2.97 3.98
CA THR A 50 -4.62 -3.16 2.54
C THR A 50 -3.57 -2.36 1.76
N THR A 51 -3.61 -2.44 0.44
CA THR A 51 -2.78 -1.64 -0.45
C THR A 51 -3.66 -0.79 -1.35
N TRP A 52 -3.30 0.48 -1.52
CA TRP A 52 -3.90 1.33 -2.54
C TRP A 52 -2.94 1.50 -3.71
N GLU A 53 -3.50 1.40 -4.91
CA GLU A 53 -2.84 1.63 -6.16
C GLU A 53 -2.51 3.13 -6.34
N PRO A 54 -1.46 3.47 -7.10
CA PRO A 54 -1.18 4.86 -7.42
C PRO A 54 -2.33 5.47 -8.24
N LEU A 55 -2.58 6.74 -7.96
CA LEU A 55 -3.52 7.52 -8.76
C LEU A 55 -2.83 7.98 -10.04
N ALA A 56 -3.37 7.61 -11.20
CA ALA A 56 -2.92 8.19 -12.46
C ALA A 56 -3.47 9.62 -12.56
N LYS A 57 -2.59 10.59 -12.33
CA LYS A 57 -2.90 12.02 -12.42
C LYS A 57 -2.10 12.67 -13.54
N ASP A 58 -2.83 13.28 -14.46
CA ASP A 58 -2.34 14.28 -15.39
C ASP A 58 -3.19 15.53 -15.16
N ASP A 59 -2.58 16.71 -15.05
CA ASP A 59 -3.31 17.96 -14.80
C ASP A 59 -4.24 18.35 -15.96
N ARG A 60 -4.06 17.74 -17.14
CA ARG A 60 -4.88 17.96 -18.33
C ARG A 60 -5.99 16.94 -18.52
N LEU A 61 -5.98 15.85 -17.75
CA LEU A 61 -6.93 14.74 -17.91
C LEU A 61 -7.68 14.46 -16.61
N PRO A 62 -8.90 13.89 -16.69
CA PRO A 62 -9.58 13.38 -15.52
C PRO A 62 -8.71 12.36 -14.78
N ARG A 63 -8.74 12.43 -13.44
CA ARG A 63 -8.06 11.47 -12.57
C ARG A 63 -8.57 10.06 -12.88
N ARG A 64 -7.65 9.11 -13.06
CA ARG A 64 -8.01 7.70 -13.25
C ARG A 64 -7.41 6.85 -12.14
N SER A 65 -8.21 5.91 -11.63
CA SER A 65 -7.71 4.89 -10.73
C SER A 65 -7.06 3.77 -11.53
N VAL A 66 -5.85 3.39 -11.13
CA VAL A 66 -5.34 2.04 -11.43
C VAL A 66 -6.00 1.11 -10.42
N GLN A 67 -6.47 -0.06 -10.86
CA GLN A 67 -7.08 -1.04 -9.96
C GLN A 67 -6.40 -2.40 -10.13
N MET A 68 -6.06 -3.01 -9.00
CA MET A 68 -5.71 -4.41 -8.90
C MET A 68 -6.94 -5.15 -8.39
N THR A 69 -7.38 -6.17 -9.12
CA THR A 69 -8.54 -6.97 -8.73
C THR A 69 -8.12 -8.33 -8.17
N GLY A 70 -8.96 -8.89 -7.30
CA GLY A 70 -8.76 -10.21 -6.71
C GLY A 70 -7.52 -10.33 -5.81
N ASP A 71 -6.93 -11.52 -5.79
CA ASP A 71 -5.82 -11.90 -4.90
C ASP A 71 -4.56 -11.04 -5.04
N ALA A 72 -4.42 -10.29 -6.13
CA ALA A 72 -3.20 -9.54 -6.40
C ALA A 72 -2.94 -8.48 -5.31
N ARG A 73 -3.97 -7.73 -4.90
CA ARG A 73 -3.84 -6.70 -3.86
C ARG A 73 -3.40 -7.30 -2.53
N ARG A 74 -4.05 -8.39 -2.13
CA ARG A 74 -3.72 -9.11 -0.89
C ARG A 74 -2.26 -9.59 -0.89
N LYS A 75 -1.81 -10.17 -1.99
CA LYS A 75 -0.44 -10.67 -2.14
C LYS A 75 0.59 -9.53 -2.09
N VAL A 76 0.28 -8.36 -2.65
CA VAL A 76 1.15 -7.17 -2.54
C VAL A 76 1.22 -6.68 -1.09
N ALA A 77 0.09 -6.58 -0.39
CA ALA A 77 0.09 -6.22 1.02
C ALA A 77 0.90 -7.21 1.88
N GLN A 78 0.81 -8.52 1.57
CA GLN A 78 1.59 -9.57 2.22
C GLN A 78 3.08 -9.42 1.98
N ALA A 79 3.50 -9.03 0.77
CA ALA A 79 4.90 -8.80 0.44
C ALA A 79 5.46 -7.52 1.10
N ALA A 80 4.66 -6.46 1.23
CA ALA A 80 5.09 -5.19 1.81
C ALA A 80 5.17 -5.22 3.35
N LEU A 81 4.32 -6.00 4.01
CA LEU A 81 4.19 -5.99 5.48
C LEU A 81 5.48 -6.35 6.24
N PRO A 82 6.26 -7.39 5.88
CA PRO A 82 7.51 -7.71 6.58
C PRO A 82 8.51 -6.55 6.52
N LEU A 83 8.65 -5.91 5.36
CA LEU A 83 9.54 -4.76 5.18
C LEU A 83 9.09 -3.56 6.01
N PHE A 84 7.79 -3.28 6.02
CA PHE A 84 7.21 -2.25 6.88
C PHE A 84 7.48 -2.53 8.37
N LYS A 85 7.33 -3.78 8.82
CA LYS A 85 7.61 -4.16 10.22
C LYS A 85 9.06 -3.93 10.62
N VAL A 86 10.01 -4.23 9.73
CA VAL A 86 11.44 -4.00 9.98
C VAL A 86 11.73 -2.49 10.08
N LEU A 87 11.15 -1.68 9.19
CA LEU A 87 11.42 -0.25 9.12
C LEU A 87 10.63 0.61 10.11
N SER A 88 9.57 0.07 10.71
CA SER A 88 8.68 0.82 11.64
C SER A 88 9.11 0.78 13.10
N SER A 89 10.24 0.15 13.44
CA SER A 89 10.93 0.21 14.75
C SER A 89 10.00 0.26 15.97
N GLY A 90 9.07 -0.69 16.09
CA GLY A 90 8.24 -0.86 17.30
C GLY A 90 6.90 -0.11 17.33
N LYS A 91 6.49 0.60 16.26
CA LYS A 91 5.10 1.08 16.14
C LYS A 91 4.17 -0.12 15.94
N LYS A 92 3.04 -0.21 16.68
CA LYS A 92 2.06 -1.32 16.58
C LYS A 92 1.58 -1.47 15.14
N ALA A 93 2.17 -2.39 14.39
CA ALA A 93 1.69 -2.74 13.06
C ALA A 93 0.36 -3.51 13.21
N PRO A 94 -0.72 -3.11 12.51
CA PRO A 94 -1.98 -3.87 12.48
C PRO A 94 -1.80 -5.34 12.07
N ILE A 95 -2.73 -6.17 12.57
CA ILE A 95 -2.52 -7.62 12.80
C ILE A 95 -3.05 -8.50 11.63
N ALA A 96 -3.87 -7.98 10.72
CA ALA A 96 -4.45 -8.77 9.62
C ALA A 96 -4.58 -8.01 8.30
N ILE A 97 -4.25 -8.67 7.17
CA ILE A 97 -4.43 -8.14 5.81
C ILE A 97 -5.87 -8.38 5.35
N ARG A 98 -6.49 -7.37 4.73
CA ARG A 98 -7.87 -7.36 4.23
C ARG A 98 -7.90 -6.85 2.77
N ASP A 99 -8.92 -7.28 2.02
CA ASP A 99 -9.10 -6.91 0.60
C ASP A 99 -9.75 -5.54 0.41
#